data_AF-A0A7Y5WWP8-F1
#
_entry.id   AF-A0A7Y5WWP8-F1
#
_cell.length_a   1.000
_cell.length_b   1.000
_cell.length_c   1.000
_cell.angle_alpha   90.00
_cell.angle_beta   90.00
_cell.angle_gamma   90.00
#
_symmetry.space_group_name_H-M   'P 1'
#
loop_
_entity.id
_entity.type
_entity.pdbx_description
1 polymer ?
#
loop_
_entity_poly.entity_id
_entity_poly.type
_entity_poly.pdbx_seq_one_letter_code
_entity_poly.pdbx_strand_id
1 'polypeptide(L)' 'MFVRILLIVGIAVLAWSALARSSTAHGAKQVVTVRPYETLWSIAQRHYAGDVRDAIWRIERANHLQGADVRVGQKLVLP' A
#
# COMPACT_ATOMS: atom_id res chain seq x y z
N MET A 1 -2.40 38.46 -29.16
CA MET A 1 -3.01 37.11 -29.25
C MET A 1 -2.09 36.02 -28.69
N PHE A 2 -0.81 35.99 -29.07
CA PHE A 2 0.16 34.95 -28.66
C PHE A 2 0.36 34.80 -27.13
N VAL A 3 0.46 35.91 -26.41
CA VAL A 3 0.65 35.93 -24.94
C VAL A 3 -0.54 35.32 -24.19
N ARG A 4 -1.77 35.53 -24.69
CA ARG A 4 -2.98 34.96 -24.09
C ARG A 4 -3.02 33.45 -24.26
N ILE A 5 -2.56 32.94 -25.41
CA ILE A 5 -2.47 31.50 -25.67
C ILE A 5 -1.44 30.86 -24.74
N LEU A 6 -0.26 31.48 -24.58
CA LEU A 6 0.76 31.01 -23.65
C LEU A 6 0.27 30.97 -22.19
N LEU A 7 -0.50 31.97 -21.76
CA LEU A 7 -1.11 31.99 -20.42
C LEU A 7 -2.12 30.85 -20.23
N ILE A 8 -2.99 30.62 -21.21
CA ILE A 8 -4.00 29.55 -21.14
C ILE A 8 -3.33 28.17 -21.10
N VAL A 9 -2.30 27.96 -21.93
CA VAL A 9 -1.53 26.71 -21.94
C VAL A 9 -0.80 26.51 -20.62
N GLY A 10 -0.17 27.56 -20.06
CA GLY A 10 0.50 27.48 -18.77
C GLY A 10 -0.46 27.11 -17.63
N ILE A 11 -1.64 27.72 -17.58
CA ILE A 11 -2.68 27.39 -16.60
C ILE A 11 -3.19 25.96 -16.80
N ALA A 12 -3.39 25.54 -18.04
CA ALA A 12 -3.84 24.18 -18.35
C ALA A 12 -2.82 23.13 -17.89
N VAL A 13 -1.51 23.36 -18.10
CA VAL A 13 -0.45 22.47 -17.62
C VAL A 13 -0.41 22.41 -16.10
N LEU A 14 -0.49 23.55 -15.41
CA LEU A 14 -0.52 23.60 -13.95
C LEU A 14 -1.76 22.92 -13.37
N ALA A 15 -2.93 23.08 -14.00
CA ALA A 15 -4.15 22.39 -13.63
C ALA A 15 -4.02 20.88 -13.85
N TRP A 16 -3.41 20.44 -14.95
CA TRP A 16 -3.19 19.02 -15.24
C TRP A 16 -2.26 18.37 -14.21
N SER A 17 -1.21 19.05 -13.77
CA SER A 17 -0.33 18.57 -12.70
C SER A 17 -1.03 18.46 -11.34
N ALA A 18 -2.01 19.35 -11.06
CA ALA A 18 -2.81 19.29 -9.84
C ALA A 18 -3.83 18.13 -9.87
N LEU A 19 -4.39 17.80 -11.04
CA LEU A 19 -5.28 16.65 -11.21
C LEU A 19 -4.55 15.30 -11.30
N ALA A 20 -3.32 15.28 -11.83
CA ALA A 20 -2.47 14.10 -11.85
C ALA A 20 -1.91 13.73 -10.46
N ARG A 21 -2.31 14.46 -9.41
CA ARG A 21 -1.80 14.30 -8.06
C ARG A 21 -2.29 12.97 -7.47
N SER A 22 -1.36 12.02 -7.52
CA SER A 22 -1.29 10.80 -6.73
C SER A 22 -2.57 9.98 -6.72
N SER A 23 -2.64 9.03 -7.65
CA SER A 23 -3.33 7.77 -7.44
C SER A 23 -2.90 7.19 -6.08
N THR A 24 -3.69 7.43 -5.05
CA THR A 24 -3.72 6.68 -3.78
C THR A 24 -4.25 5.27 -4.03
N ALA A 25 -3.75 4.61 -5.09
CA ALA A 25 -4.12 3.26 -5.50
C ALA A 25 -3.46 2.19 -4.62
N HIS A 26 -2.52 2.60 -3.75
CA HIS A 26 -2.04 1.76 -2.67
C HIS A 26 -2.84 2.18 -1.44
N GLY A 27 -3.85 1.37 -1.08
CA GLY A 27 -4.65 1.56 0.12
C GLY A 27 -3.75 1.83 1.33
N ALA A 28 -4.30 2.51 2.35
CA ALA A 28 -3.55 2.87 3.54
C ALA A 28 -2.81 1.64 4.08
N LYS A 29 -1.47 1.66 4.00
CA LYS A 29 -0.62 0.57 4.46
C LYS A 29 -0.87 0.36 5.95
N GLN A 30 -1.59 -0.69 6.30
CA GLN A 30 -1.93 -0.96 7.69
C GLN A 30 -0.74 -1.66 8.35
N VAL A 31 -0.26 -1.13 9.47
CA VAL A 31 0.82 -1.76 10.22
C VAL A 31 0.24 -2.51 11.42
N VAL A 32 0.48 -3.82 11.48
CA VAL A 32 0.04 -4.69 12.58
C VAL A 32 1.27 -5.14 13.36
N THR A 33 1.18 -5.18 14.68
CA THR A 33 2.22 -5.75 15.54
C THR A 33 1.83 -7.17 15.90
N VAL A 34 2.71 -8.13 15.61
CA VAL A 34 2.50 -9.56 15.90
C VAL A 34 2.41 -9.76 17.42
N ARG A 35 1.28 -10.31 17.88
CA ARG A 35 1.06 -10.60 19.30
C ARG A 35 1.65 -11.96 19.71
N PRO A 36 1.89 -12.20 21.01
CA PRO A 36 2.22 -13.53 21.50
C PRO A 36 1.16 -14.56 21.06
N TYR A 37 1.60 -15.75 20.64
CA TYR A 37 0.77 -16.84 20.11
C TYR A 37 0.06 -16.54 18.77
N GLU A 38 0.38 -15.42 18.14
CA GLU A 38 -0.16 -15.07 16.84
C GLU A 38 0.78 -15.56 15.72
N THR A 39 0.20 -16.14 14.67
CA THR A 39 0.94 -16.61 13.49
C THR A 39 0.62 -15.75 12.28
N LEU A 40 1.51 -15.73 11.30
CA LEU A 40 1.27 -15.03 10.03
C LEU A 40 -0.03 -15.51 9.37
N TRP A 41 -0.35 -16.80 9.50
CA TRP A 41 -1.61 -17.39 9.07
C TRP A 41 -2.83 -16.76 9.75
N SER A 42 -2.82 -16.66 11.09
CA SER A 42 -3.94 -16.09 11.85
C SER A 42 -4.15 -14.59 11.56
N ILE A 43 -3.07 -13.86 11.26
CA ILE A 43 -3.11 -12.45 10.85
C ILE A 43 -3.72 -12.36 9.45
N ALA A 44 -3.21 -13.14 8.50
CA ALA A 44 -3.70 -13.15 7.12
C ALA A 44 -5.20 -13.51 7.06
N GLN A 45 -5.63 -14.54 7.79
CA GLN A 45 -7.02 -14.97 7.84
C GLN A 45 -7.96 -13.91 8.44
N ARG A 46 -7.48 -13.08 9.36
CA ARG A 46 -8.28 -12.01 9.99
C ARG A 46 -8.41 -10.78 9.09
N HIS A 47 -7.37 -10.47 8.33
CA HIS A 47 -7.29 -9.24 7.56
C HIS A 47 -7.68 -9.38 6.08
N TYR A 48 -7.62 -10.60 5.54
CA TYR A 48 -7.96 -10.87 4.15
C TYR A 48 -9.03 -11.95 4.05
N ALA A 49 -10.07 -11.68 3.25
CA ALA A 49 -11.04 -12.69 2.85
C ALA A 49 -10.52 -13.46 1.62
N GLY A 50 -10.83 -14.75 1.53
CA GLY A 50 -10.44 -15.60 0.40
C GLY A 50 -9.25 -16.51 0.70
N ASP A 51 -8.31 -16.61 -0.25
CA ASP A 51 -7.14 -17.49 -0.12
C ASP A 51 -6.11 -16.91 0.86
N VAL A 52 -6.00 -17.55 2.01
CA VAL A 52 -5.05 -17.18 3.07
C VAL A 52 -3.61 -17.33 2.61
N ARG A 53 -3.30 -18.28 1.71
CA ARG A 53 -1.94 -18.50 1.21
C ARG A 53 -1.48 -17.36 0.32
N ASP A 54 -2.36 -16.85 -0.54
CA ASP A 54 -2.10 -15.66 -1.34
C ASP A 54 -1.90 -14.43 -0.45
N ALA A 55 -2.72 -14.28 0.59
CA ALA A 55 -2.57 -13.19 1.56
C ALA A 55 -1.22 -13.25 2.29
N ILE A 56 -0.80 -14.45 2.75
CA ILE A 56 0.53 -14.66 3.34
C ILE A 56 1.62 -14.23 2.39
N TRP A 57 1.58 -14.70 1.14
CA TRP A 57 2.59 -14.37 0.13
C TRP A 57 2.68 -12.87 -0.14
N ARG A 58 1.53 -12.16 -0.17
CA ARG A 58 1.50 -10.70 -0.29
C ARG A 58 2.15 -10.01 0.91
N ILE A 59 1.89 -10.46 2.13
CA ILE A 59 2.50 -9.92 3.35
C ILE A 59 4.00 -10.20 3.38
N GLU A 60 4.43 -11.42 3.03
CA GLU A 60 5.85 -11.79 2.95
C GLU A 60 6.61 -10.89 1.99
N ARG A 61 6.06 -10.69 0.78
CA ARG A 61 6.64 -9.80 -0.23
C ARG A 61 6.68 -8.35 0.24
N ALA A 62 5.62 -7.86 0.89
CA ALA A 62 5.56 -6.48 1.38
C ALA A 62 6.55 -6.21 2.53
N ASN A 63 6.93 -7.23 3.29
CA ASN A 63 7.80 -7.12 4.47
C ASN A 63 9.19 -7.74 4.29
N HIS A 64 9.48 -8.28 3.10
CA HIS A 64 10.73 -8.97 2.76
C HIS A 64 11.03 -10.13 3.72
N LEU A 65 9.99 -10.89 4.10
CA LEU A 65 10.14 -12.05 4.98
C LEU A 65 10.75 -13.23 4.21
N GLN A 66 11.59 -14.02 4.87
CA GLN A 66 12.19 -15.24 4.31
C GLN A 66 11.28 -16.48 4.51
N GLY A 67 9.97 -16.27 4.53
CA GLY A 67 8.94 -17.28 4.80
C GLY A 67 7.95 -16.85 5.88
N ALA A 68 7.16 -17.81 6.37
CA ALA A 68 6.05 -17.54 7.29
C ALA A 68 6.48 -17.33 8.76
N ASP A 69 7.79 -17.32 9.03
CA ASP A 69 8.34 -17.09 10.36
C ASP A 69 8.18 -15.62 10.76
N VAL A 70 7.42 -15.41 11.83
CA VAL A 70 7.18 -14.09 12.42
C VAL A 70 7.56 -14.10 13.90
N ARG A 71 8.17 -13.01 14.36
CA ARG A 71 8.57 -12.85 15.76
C ARG A 71 7.54 -12.02 16.51
N VAL A 72 7.31 -12.37 17.77
CA VAL A 72 6.46 -11.56 18.67
C VAL A 72 7.03 -10.15 18.77
N GLY A 73 6.15 -9.14 18.65
CA GLY A 73 6.53 -7.72 18.64
C GLY A 73 7.03 -7.20 17.29
N GLN A 74 7.14 -8.06 16.27
CA GLN A 74 7.47 -7.64 14.91
C GLN A 74 6.34 -6.80 14.31
N LYS A 75 6.70 -5.71 13.63
CA LYS A 75 5.75 -4.89 12.86
C LYS A 75 5.67 -5.44 11.44
N LEU A 76 4.46 -5.72 10.99
CA LEU A 76 4.16 -6.19 9.64
C LEU A 76 3.29 -5.16 8.93
N VAL A 77 3.69 -4.82 7.72
CA VAL A 77 2.95 -3.98 6.79
C VAL A 77 2.00 -4.86 6.00
N LEU A 78 0.72 -4.60 6.11
CA LEU A 78 -0.33 -5.27 5.35
C LEU A 78 -0.62 -4.42 4.10
N PRO A 79 -0.42 -4.97 2.89
CA PRO A 79 -0.76 -4.31 1.63
C PRO A 79 -2.27 -4.24 1.35
#